data_AF-A0A524KWR6-F1
#
_entry.id   AF-A0A524KWR6-F1
#
_cell.length_a   1.000
_cell.length_b   1.000
_cell.length_c   1.000
_cell.angle_alpha   90.00
_cell.angle_beta   90.00
_cell.angle_gamma   90.00
#
_symmetry.space_group_name_H-M   'P 1'
#
loop_
_entity.id
_entity.type
_entity.pdbx_description
1 polymer ?
#
loop_
_entity_poly.entity_id
_entity_poly.type
_entity_poly.pdbx_seq_one_letter_code
_entity_poly.pdbx_strand_id
1 'polypeptide(L)'
;MNKAKKIQKKTWYGLNATVIIGPGFIHTSGWGVFLIPHPPIANWLLRLGLTEKNRETLTIIHEFEHLQSALFVLLYAVLLFVLAFSMTHVGLAEIIFILIGSHAAWEIISEILTYYNDSRLYRRCYEKISLFPRIAFWFIASATAITAWLIGLL
;
A
#
# COMPACT_ATOMS: atom_id res chain seq x y z
N MET A 1 23.62 14.82 -1.35
CA MET A 1 22.20 14.68 -0.96
C MET A 1 21.42 14.22 -2.19
N ASN A 2 20.73 13.07 -2.11
CA ASN A 2 19.94 12.58 -3.24
C ASN A 2 18.75 13.50 -3.50
N LYS A 3 18.57 13.92 -4.75
CA LYS A 3 17.46 14.76 -5.19
C LYS A 3 16.17 13.93 -5.18
N ALA A 4 15.04 14.57 -4.87
CA ALA A 4 13.73 13.94 -4.98
C ALA A 4 13.50 13.46 -6.42
N LYS A 5 12.94 12.26 -6.59
CA LYS A 5 12.56 11.73 -7.90
C LYS A 5 11.05 11.81 -8.08
N LYS A 6 10.63 12.50 -9.14
CA LYS A 6 9.24 12.62 -9.57
C LYS A 6 9.02 11.74 -10.79
N ILE A 7 7.99 10.89 -10.72
CA ILE A 7 7.59 9.97 -11.79
C ILE A 7 6.11 10.18 -12.05
N GLN A 8 5.74 10.19 -13.33
CA GLN A 8 4.36 10.34 -13.76
C GLN A 8 4.01 9.24 -14.76
N LYS A 9 2.86 8.61 -14.55
CA LYS A 9 2.34 7.52 -15.39
C LYS A 9 0.80 7.55 -15.35
N LYS A 10 0.15 7.01 -16.39
CA LYS A 10 -1.30 6.86 -16.40
C LYS A 10 -1.73 5.61 -15.64
N THR A 11 -2.76 5.73 -14.82
CA THR A 11 -3.47 4.56 -14.28
C THR A 11 -4.23 3.82 -15.38
N TRP A 12 -4.62 2.57 -15.14
CA TRP A 12 -5.40 1.78 -16.11
C TRP A 12 -6.77 2.39 -16.41
N TYR A 13 -7.31 3.19 -15.48
CA TYR A 13 -8.54 3.97 -15.64
C TYR A 13 -8.29 5.41 -16.13
N GLY A 14 -7.09 5.71 -16.63
CA GLY A 14 -6.81 6.91 -17.43
C GLY A 14 -6.41 8.18 -16.66
N LEU A 15 -6.30 8.16 -15.33
CA LEU A 15 -5.84 9.31 -14.55
C LEU A 15 -4.32 9.42 -14.52
N ASN A 16 -3.80 10.65 -14.49
CA ASN A 16 -2.36 10.90 -14.36
C ASN A 16 -1.91 10.74 -12.91
N ALA A 17 -1.32 9.60 -12.60
CA ALA A 17 -0.69 9.31 -11.32
C ALA A 17 0.70 9.95 -11.24
N THR A 18 1.00 10.57 -10.10
CA THR A 18 2.29 11.19 -9.80
C THR A 18 2.82 10.60 -8.50
N VAL A 19 4.07 10.16 -8.53
CA VAL A 19 4.81 9.65 -7.36
C VAL A 19 6.07 10.49 -7.21
N ILE A 20 6.33 10.97 -6.00
CA ILE A 20 7.52 11.71 -5.61
C ILE A 20 8.14 11.01 -4.43
N ILE A 21 9.35 10.49 -4.62
CA ILE A 21 10.18 9.97 -3.53
C ILE A 21 11.13 11.10 -3.13
N GLY A 22 10.84 11.72 -1.98
CA GLY A 22 11.65 12.78 -1.42
C GLY A 22 12.91 12.25 -0.73
N PRO A 23 13.88 13.13 -0.41
CA PRO A 23 14.93 12.78 0.53
C PRO A 23 14.32 12.49 1.91
N GLY A 24 14.69 11.37 2.53
CA GLY A 24 14.20 10.98 3.86
C GLY A 24 13.10 9.91 3.82
N PHE A 25 12.21 9.95 4.82
CA PHE A 25 11.17 8.93 5.05
C PHE A 25 9.78 9.35 4.59
N ILE A 26 9.61 10.43 3.82
CA ILE A 26 8.29 10.88 3.35
C ILE A 26 8.19 10.68 1.85
N HIS A 27 7.16 9.95 1.41
CA HIS A 27 6.77 9.85 0.02
C HIS A 27 5.56 10.74 -0.24
N THR A 28 5.32 11.06 -1.50
CA THR A 28 4.14 11.80 -1.91
C THR A 28 3.57 11.17 -3.17
N SER A 29 2.31 10.77 -3.14
CA SER A 29 1.63 10.15 -4.27
C SER A 29 0.21 10.70 -4.45
N GLY A 30 -0.30 10.67 -5.68
CA GLY A 30 -1.65 11.13 -5.98
C GLY A 30 -1.90 11.37 -7.46
N TRP A 31 -2.95 12.12 -7.78
CA TRP A 31 -3.38 12.39 -9.17
C TRP A 31 -3.28 13.88 -9.52
N GLY A 32 -2.56 14.17 -10.60
CA GLY A 32 -2.36 15.54 -11.08
C GLY A 32 -1.74 16.45 -10.00
N VAL A 33 -2.50 17.45 -9.56
CA VAL A 33 -2.10 18.41 -8.52
C VAL A 33 -2.44 17.96 -7.10
N PHE A 34 -3.30 16.96 -6.95
CA PHE A 34 -3.69 16.43 -5.64
C PHE A 34 -2.69 15.35 -5.22
N LEU A 35 -1.85 15.70 -4.25
CA LEU A 35 -0.70 14.92 -3.81
C LEU A 35 -0.76 14.75 -2.30
N ILE A 36 -0.70 13.50 -1.82
CA ILE A 36 -0.79 13.18 -0.40
C ILE A 36 0.60 12.76 0.11
N PRO A 37 1.21 13.55 1.01
CA PRO A 37 2.43 13.13 1.69
C PRO A 37 2.10 12.06 2.74
N HIS A 38 2.90 11.00 2.80
CA HIS A 38 2.70 9.95 3.79
C HIS A 38 4.02 9.25 4.15
N PRO A 39 4.13 8.71 5.39
CA PRO A 39 5.23 7.84 5.78
C PRO A 39 5.05 6.45 5.15
N PRO A 40 6.05 5.88 4.47
CA PRO A 40 5.95 4.62 3.76
C PRO A 40 6.30 3.45 4.68
N ILE A 41 5.56 3.26 5.77
CA ILE A 41 5.93 2.30 6.84
C ILE A 41 6.00 0.86 6.31
N ALA A 42 4.98 0.43 5.57
CA ALA A 42 4.95 -0.90 4.96
C ALA A 42 6.07 -1.07 3.93
N ASN A 43 6.24 -0.08 3.06
CA ASN A 43 7.34 -0.03 2.11
C ASN A 43 8.71 -0.08 2.82
N TRP A 44 8.90 0.61 3.93
CA TRP A 44 10.15 0.54 4.69
C TRP A 44 10.42 -0.87 5.21
N LEU A 45 9.42 -1.49 5.86
CA LEU A 45 9.51 -2.86 6.36
C LEU A 45 9.84 -3.85 5.22
N LEU A 46 9.06 -3.80 4.13
CA LEU A 46 9.22 -4.69 2.98
C LEU A 46 10.59 -4.57 2.32
N ARG A 47 11.19 -3.37 2.35
CA ARG A 47 12.44 -3.06 1.63
C ARG A 47 13.69 -3.12 2.52
N LEU A 48 13.58 -3.60 3.77
CA LEU A 48 14.72 -3.81 4.65
C LEU A 48 15.77 -4.73 4.00
N GLY A 49 17.03 -4.32 4.07
CA GLY A 49 18.18 -5.05 3.50
C GLY A 49 18.43 -4.79 2.01
N LEU A 50 17.51 -4.15 1.27
CA LEU A 50 17.73 -3.81 -0.13
C LEU A 50 18.79 -2.72 -0.31
N THR A 51 19.52 -2.80 -1.41
CA THR A 51 20.33 -1.68 -1.90
C THR A 51 19.43 -0.48 -2.18
N GLU A 52 19.98 0.73 -2.09
CA GLU A 52 19.21 1.96 -2.33
C GLU A 52 18.49 1.94 -3.69
N LYS A 53 19.18 1.50 -4.75
CA LYS A 53 18.61 1.38 -6.10
C LYS A 53 17.42 0.41 -6.14
N ASN A 54 17.54 -0.75 -5.52
CA ASN A 54 16.47 -1.77 -5.53
C ASN A 54 15.29 -1.32 -4.67
N ARG A 55 15.56 -0.77 -3.48
CA ARG A 55 14.54 -0.17 -2.62
C ARG A 55 13.75 0.88 -3.38
N GLU A 56 14.44 1.85 -3.96
CA GLU A 56 13.82 2.95 -4.69
C GLU A 56 12.98 2.44 -5.86
N THR A 57 13.53 1.52 -6.67
CA THR A 57 12.81 0.96 -7.82
C THR A 57 11.51 0.28 -7.40
N LEU A 58 11.56 -0.60 -6.39
CA LEU A 58 10.36 -1.31 -5.92
C LEU A 58 9.38 -0.38 -5.20
N THR A 59 9.88 0.60 -4.46
CA THR A 59 9.04 1.63 -3.83
C THR A 59 8.28 2.43 -4.89
N ILE A 60 8.93 2.90 -5.95
CA ILE A 60 8.25 3.63 -7.04
C ILE A 60 7.10 2.80 -7.63
N ILE A 61 7.36 1.52 -7.89
CA ILE A 61 6.35 0.61 -8.44
C ILE A 61 5.21 0.49 -7.43
N HIS A 62 5.50 0.20 -6.18
CA HIS A 62 4.49 0.04 -5.12
C HIS A 62 3.61 1.28 -4.90
N GLU A 63 4.22 2.47 -4.84
CA GLU A 63 3.48 3.75 -4.75
C GLU A 63 2.57 3.96 -5.95
N PHE A 64 2.99 3.52 -7.13
CA PHE A 64 2.16 3.59 -8.33
C PHE A 64 1.02 2.56 -8.28
N GLU A 65 1.28 1.35 -7.81
CA GLU A 65 0.26 0.32 -7.66
C GLU A 65 -0.80 0.65 -6.61
N HIS A 66 -0.49 1.50 -5.60
CA HIS A 66 -1.52 2.11 -4.76
C HIS A 66 -2.52 2.89 -5.59
N LEU A 67 -2.04 3.77 -6.46
CA LEU A 67 -2.91 4.57 -7.32
C LEU A 67 -3.67 3.70 -8.32
N GLN A 68 -3.08 2.60 -8.80
CA GLN A 68 -3.78 1.63 -9.66
C GLN A 68 -4.91 0.90 -8.95
N SER A 69 -4.73 0.57 -7.67
CA SER A 69 -5.68 -0.23 -6.89
C SER A 69 -6.69 0.61 -6.08
N ALA A 70 -6.54 1.94 -6.05
CA ALA A 70 -7.33 2.83 -5.21
C ALA A 70 -8.85 2.64 -5.34
N LEU A 71 -9.38 2.47 -6.57
CA LEU A 71 -10.81 2.26 -6.79
C LEU A 71 -11.31 0.95 -6.15
N PHE A 72 -10.52 -0.12 -6.24
CA PHE A 72 -10.89 -1.41 -5.64
C PHE A 72 -10.89 -1.33 -4.11
N VAL A 73 -9.90 -0.64 -3.53
CA VAL A 73 -9.81 -0.46 -2.09
C VAL A 73 -10.90 0.46 -1.57
N LEU A 74 -11.30 1.49 -2.33
CA LEU A 74 -12.43 2.33 -1.98
C LEU A 74 -13.73 1.51 -1.93
N LEU A 75 -13.99 0.67 -2.95
CA LEU A 75 -15.15 -0.22 -2.96
C LEU A 75 -15.12 -1.22 -1.79
N TYR A 76 -13.93 -1.76 -1.51
CA TYR A 76 -13.71 -2.65 -0.37
C TYR A 76 -14.03 -1.96 0.97
N ALA A 77 -13.53 -0.75 1.18
CA ALA A 77 -13.79 0.02 2.40
C ALA A 77 -15.28 0.36 2.56
N VAL A 78 -15.94 0.79 1.47
CA VAL A 78 -17.39 1.06 1.46
C VAL A 78 -18.18 -0.19 1.82
N LEU A 79 -17.82 -1.35 1.26
CA LEU A 79 -18.47 -2.62 1.59
C LEU A 79 -18.35 -2.94 3.09
N LEU A 80 -17.16 -2.81 3.67
CA LEU A 80 -16.96 -3.04 5.10
C LEU A 80 -17.80 -2.10 5.97
N PHE A 81 -17.87 -0.82 5.61
CA PHE A 81 -18.72 0.14 6.31
C PHE A 81 -20.20 -0.22 6.20
N VAL A 82 -20.69 -0.58 5.00
CA VAL A 82 -22.08 -1.00 4.80
C VAL A 82 -22.41 -2.20 5.67
N LEU A 83 -21.52 -3.20 5.72
CA LEU A 83 -21.73 -4.39 6.55
C LEU A 83 -21.77 -4.02 8.04
N ALA A 84 -20.78 -3.28 8.53
CA ALA A 84 -20.71 -2.86 9.93
C ALA A 84 -21.96 -2.08 10.37
N PHE A 85 -22.38 -1.08 9.59
CA PHE A 85 -23.57 -0.27 9.90
C PHE A 85 -24.90 -1.02 9.70
N SER A 86 -24.89 -2.17 9.02
CA SER A 86 -26.08 -3.01 8.83
C SER A 86 -26.31 -4.01 9.97
N MET A 87 -25.26 -4.39 10.71
CA MET A 87 -25.33 -5.45 11.71
C MET A 87 -25.37 -4.94 13.16
N THR A 88 -24.72 -3.81 13.47
CA THR A 88 -24.59 -3.34 14.86
C THR A 88 -24.54 -1.81 15.00
N HIS A 89 -24.60 -1.32 16.24
CA HIS A 89 -24.20 0.06 16.56
C HIS A 89 -22.68 0.17 16.51
N VAL A 90 -22.15 0.65 15.39
CA VAL A 90 -20.71 0.83 15.17
C VAL A 90 -20.18 1.99 16.02
N GLY A 91 -19.26 1.71 16.93
CA GLY A 91 -18.55 2.72 17.71
C GLY A 91 -17.34 3.31 16.96
N LEU A 92 -16.72 4.31 17.58
CA LEU A 92 -15.55 4.97 17.00
C LEU A 92 -14.35 4.02 16.83
N ALA A 93 -14.18 3.07 17.76
CA ALA A 93 -13.08 2.12 17.71
C ALA A 93 -13.19 1.20 16.49
N GLU A 94 -14.40 0.70 16.21
CA GLU A 94 -14.72 -0.15 15.08
C GLU A 94 -14.49 0.59 13.76
N ILE A 95 -14.91 1.85 13.66
CA ILE A 95 -14.65 2.72 12.51
C ILE A 95 -13.13 2.84 12.26
N ILE A 96 -12.35 3.12 13.31
CA ILE A 96 -10.89 3.23 13.20
C ILE A 96 -10.29 1.91 12.71
N PHE A 97 -10.72 0.77 13.25
CA PHE A 97 -10.23 -0.53 12.80
C PHE A 97 -10.60 -0.86 11.35
N ILE A 98 -11.81 -0.51 10.90
CA ILE A 98 -12.20 -0.67 9.49
C ILE A 98 -11.29 0.15 8.56
N LEU A 99 -10.97 1.40 8.95
CA LEU A 99 -10.05 2.24 8.18
C LEU A 99 -8.63 1.65 8.13
N ILE A 100 -8.10 1.22 9.28
CA ILE A 100 -6.77 0.60 9.35
C ILE A 100 -6.73 -0.71 8.55
N GLY A 101 -7.77 -1.54 8.65
CA GLY A 101 -7.89 -2.78 7.88
C GLY A 101 -8.02 -2.54 6.38
N SER A 102 -8.75 -1.50 5.97
CA SER A 102 -8.83 -1.08 4.56
C SER A 102 -7.47 -0.62 4.05
N HIS A 103 -6.69 0.10 4.85
CA HIS A 103 -5.33 0.47 4.52
C HIS A 103 -4.41 -0.76 4.42
N ALA A 104 -4.53 -1.72 5.34
CA ALA A 104 -3.77 -2.98 5.30
C ALA A 104 -4.11 -3.81 4.05
N ALA A 105 -5.38 -3.85 3.65
CA ALA A 105 -5.80 -4.49 2.40
C ALA A 105 -5.20 -3.76 1.18
N TRP A 106 -5.13 -2.43 1.21
CA TRP A 106 -4.48 -1.66 0.14
C TRP A 106 -3.01 -2.01 -0.01
N GLU A 107 -2.27 -2.07 1.10
CA GLU A 107 -0.86 -2.46 1.14
C GLU A 107 -0.63 -3.86 0.57
N ILE A 108 -1.48 -4.82 0.94
CA ILE A 108 -1.47 -6.18 0.38
C ILE A 108 -1.64 -6.14 -1.13
N ILE A 109 -2.70 -5.49 -1.62
CA ILE A 109 -3.01 -5.45 -3.05
C ILE A 109 -1.89 -4.75 -3.82
N SER A 110 -1.39 -3.61 -3.34
CA SER A 110 -0.28 -2.87 -3.94
C SER A 110 1.00 -3.71 -4.02
N GLU A 111 1.33 -4.49 -2.99
CA GLU A 111 2.52 -5.35 -3.03
C GLU A 111 2.34 -6.55 -3.95
N ILE A 112 1.15 -7.15 -4.00
CA ILE A 112 0.80 -8.19 -4.99
C ILE A 112 0.99 -7.64 -6.41
N LEU A 113 0.44 -6.46 -6.69
CA LEU A 113 0.56 -5.83 -7.99
C LEU A 113 2.01 -5.44 -8.30
N THR A 114 2.79 -5.02 -7.30
CA THR A 114 4.23 -4.76 -7.46
C THR A 114 4.98 -6.00 -7.91
N TYR A 115 4.66 -7.15 -7.34
CA TYR A 115 5.22 -8.43 -7.77
C TYR A 115 4.78 -8.80 -9.20
N TYR A 116 3.52 -8.57 -9.57
CA TYR A 116 3.04 -8.89 -10.92
C TYR A 116 3.53 -7.91 -12.00
N ASN A 117 3.83 -6.67 -11.64
CA ASN A 117 4.36 -5.66 -12.55
C ASN A 117 5.69 -6.12 -13.19
N ASP A 118 6.62 -6.63 -12.39
CA ASP A 118 7.84 -7.31 -12.86
C ASP A 118 8.34 -8.34 -11.84
N SER A 119 7.82 -9.57 -11.96
CA SER A 119 8.17 -10.66 -11.06
C SER A 119 9.64 -11.06 -11.10
N ARG A 120 10.32 -10.87 -12.25
CA ARG A 120 11.74 -11.21 -12.42
C ARG A 120 12.61 -10.22 -11.67
N LEU A 121 12.31 -8.92 -11.83
CA LEU A 121 12.96 -7.86 -11.08
C LEU A 121 12.73 -8.04 -9.58
N TYR A 122 11.48 -8.26 -9.17
CA TYR A 122 11.11 -8.45 -7.76
C TYR A 122 11.93 -9.57 -7.11
N ARG A 123 11.95 -10.76 -7.73
CA ARG A 123 12.71 -11.91 -7.22
C ARG A 123 14.21 -11.61 -7.15
N ARG A 124 14.77 -10.98 -8.20
CA ARG A 124 16.19 -10.61 -8.23
C ARG A 124 16.56 -9.62 -7.13
N CYS A 125 15.70 -8.64 -6.83
CA CYS A 125 15.94 -7.70 -5.75
C CYS A 125 16.05 -8.40 -4.39
N TYR A 126 15.32 -9.50 -4.18
CA TYR A 126 15.23 -10.21 -2.90
C TYR A 126 16.03 -11.51 -2.80
N GLU A 127 16.73 -11.93 -3.86
CA GLU A 127 17.40 -13.25 -3.95
C GLU A 127 18.34 -13.55 -2.76
N LYS A 128 18.99 -12.53 -2.21
CA LYS A 128 19.95 -12.65 -1.09
C LYS A 128 19.52 -11.88 0.16
N ILE A 129 18.23 -11.56 0.26
CA ILE A 129 17.68 -10.71 1.33
C ILE A 129 16.79 -11.56 2.23
N SER A 130 16.95 -11.40 3.55
CA SER A 130 16.14 -12.10 4.55
C SER A 130 14.64 -12.05 4.21
N LEU A 131 13.97 -13.19 4.41
CA LEU A 131 12.53 -13.33 4.22
C LEU A 131 11.73 -12.72 5.38
N PHE A 132 12.36 -12.55 6.55
CA PHE A 132 11.66 -12.18 7.79
C PHE A 132 10.82 -10.89 7.67
N PRO A 133 11.32 -9.77 7.10
CA PRO A 133 10.50 -8.56 6.97
C PRO A 133 9.25 -8.76 6.10
N ARG A 134 9.35 -9.58 5.05
CA ARG A 134 8.20 -9.90 4.18
C ARG A 134 7.19 -10.78 4.91
N ILE A 135 7.65 -11.79 5.66
CA ILE A 135 6.76 -12.63 6.47
C ILE A 135 6.02 -11.77 7.51
N ALA A 136 6.73 -10.88 8.21
CA ALA A 136 6.13 -9.97 9.18
C ALA A 136 5.07 -9.06 8.54
N PHE A 137 5.39 -8.45 7.39
CA PHE A 137 4.42 -7.66 6.62
C PHE A 137 3.16 -8.46 6.29
N TRP A 138 3.32 -9.63 5.67
CA TRP A 138 2.18 -10.46 5.25
C TRP A 138 1.32 -10.89 6.43
N PHE A 139 1.94 -11.27 7.55
CA PHE A 139 1.21 -11.68 8.74
C PHE A 139 0.43 -10.51 9.35
N ILE A 140 1.08 -9.38 9.60
CA ILE A 140 0.46 -8.20 10.24
C ILE A 140 -0.66 -7.67 9.35
N ALA A 141 -0.38 -7.39 8.07
CA ALA A 141 -1.37 -6.80 7.18
C ALA A 141 -2.58 -7.73 6.99
N SER A 142 -2.37 -9.04 6.86
CA SER A 142 -3.47 -10.00 6.70
C SER A 142 -4.30 -10.10 7.97
N ALA A 143 -3.66 -10.19 9.14
CA ALA A 143 -4.38 -10.23 10.41
C ALA A 143 -5.23 -8.97 10.61
N THR A 144 -4.68 -7.79 10.32
CA THR A 144 -5.40 -6.52 10.41
C THR A 144 -6.59 -6.44 9.43
N ALA A 145 -6.41 -6.86 8.17
CA ALA A 145 -7.48 -6.89 7.18
C ALA A 145 -8.59 -7.89 7.54
N ILE A 146 -8.23 -9.06 8.08
CA ILE A 146 -9.20 -10.07 8.55
C ILE A 146 -9.99 -9.53 9.75
N THR A 147 -9.34 -8.87 10.71
CA THR A 147 -10.03 -8.28 11.85
C THR A 147 -11.07 -7.24 11.42
N ALA A 148 -10.79 -6.43 10.41
CA ALA A 148 -11.77 -5.49 9.87
C ALA A 148 -12.99 -6.18 9.23
N TRP A 149 -12.79 -7.33 8.58
CA TRP A 149 -13.90 -8.18 8.12
C TRP A 149 -14.73 -8.74 9.27
N LEU A 150 -14.09 -9.22 10.32
CA LEU A 150 -14.79 -9.73 11.50
C LEU A 150 -15.64 -8.64 12.14
N ILE A 151 -15.14 -7.42 12.25
CA ILE A 151 -15.91 -6.26 12.75
C ILE A 151 -17.07 -5.92 11.80
N GLY A 152 -16.88 -6.04 10.49
CA GLY A 152 -17.96 -5.79 9.54
C GLY A 152 -19.08 -6.84 9.57
N LEU A 153 -18.78 -8.08 9.97
CA LEU A 153 -19.68 -9.24 9.88
C LEU A 153 -20.31 -9.65 11.23
N LEU A 154 -19.88 -9.07 12.34
CA LEU A 154 -20.35 -9.39 13.70
C LEU A 154 -21.10 -8.19 14.31
#